data_AF-R6EC06-F1
#
_entry.id   AF-R6EC06-F1
#
_cell.length_a   1.000
_cell.length_b   1.000
_cell.length_c   1.000
_cell.angle_alpha   90.00
_cell.angle_beta   90.00
_cell.angle_gamma   90.00
#
_symmetry.space_group_name_H-M   'P 1'
#
loop_
_entity.id
_entity.type
_entity.pdbx_description
1 polymer ?
#
loop_
_entity_poly.entity_id
_entity_poly.type
_entity_poly.pdbx_seq_one_letter_code
_entity_poly.pdbx_strand_id
1 'polypeptide(L)'
;MGLFDFFKSDEEKVRSKIRKGFDGCVRTAVKSAGTNDSFMLGIMVQAAIADFYKSMKDHPALWMLCNKLGVDYDTILEEECRRALNKYLK
;
A
#
# COMPACT_ATOMS: atom_id res chain seq x y z
N MET A 1 10.25 19.89 -21.64
CA MET A 1 9.66 18.82 -20.82
C MET A 1 10.17 19.05 -19.40
N GLY A 2 9.30 19.57 -18.55
CA GLY A 2 9.69 20.32 -17.34
C GLY A 2 9.82 19.44 -16.10
N LEU A 3 10.36 20.02 -15.02
CA LEU A 3 10.45 19.42 -13.68
C LEU A 3 9.14 18.76 -13.22
N PHE A 4 7.99 19.31 -13.64
CA PHE A 4 6.66 18.76 -13.39
C PHE A 4 6.43 17.34 -13.96
N ASP A 5 6.98 17.01 -15.14
CA ASP A 5 6.85 15.66 -15.71
C ASP A 5 7.67 14.62 -14.94
N PHE A 6 8.81 15.05 -14.38
CA PHE A 6 9.69 14.20 -13.57
C PHE A 6 9.03 13.81 -12.24
N PHE A 7 8.42 14.79 -11.55
CA PHE A 7 7.68 14.56 -10.30
C PHE A 7 6.45 13.66 -10.50
N LYS A 8 5.71 13.84 -11.61
CA LYS A 8 4.58 12.96 -11.96
C LYS A 8 5.01 11.52 -12.19
N SER A 9 6.19 11.32 -12.76
CA SER A 9 6.81 10.00 -12.92
C SER A 9 7.17 9.38 -11.58
N ASP A 10 7.68 10.16 -10.64
CA ASP A 10 8.13 9.66 -9.34
C ASP A 10 6.95 9.37 -8.40
N GLU A 11 5.90 10.18 -8.43
CA GLU A 11 4.63 9.89 -7.75
C GLU A 11 4.06 8.54 -8.20
N GLU A 12 3.95 8.34 -9.52
CA GLU A 12 3.39 7.09 -10.08
C GLU A 12 4.26 5.88 -9.75
N LYS A 13 5.59 6.03 -9.70
CA LYS A 13 6.50 4.97 -9.24
C LYS A 13 6.26 4.62 -7.77
N VAL A 14 6.12 5.62 -6.90
CA VAL A 14 5.84 5.42 -5.47
C VAL A 14 4.49 4.74 -5.30
N ARG A 15 3.44 5.26 -5.95
CA ARG A 15 2.09 4.68 -5.96
C ARG A 15 2.11 3.24 -6.43
N SER A 16 2.79 2.94 -7.54
CA SER A 16 2.92 1.57 -8.08
C SER A 16 3.62 0.62 -7.12
N LYS A 17 4.66 1.08 -6.39
CA LYS A 17 5.35 0.27 -5.39
C LYS A 17 4.49 -0.02 -4.16
N ILE A 18 3.83 1.01 -3.61
CA ILE A 18 2.90 0.86 -2.48
C ILE A 18 1.76 -0.09 -2.85
N ARG A 19 1.18 0.10 -4.03
CA ARG A 19 0.15 -0.77 -4.60
C ARG A 19 0.56 -2.23 -4.64
N LYS A 20 1.77 -2.50 -5.17
CA LYS A 20 2.34 -3.86 -5.22
C LYS A 20 2.59 -4.42 -3.83
N GLY A 21 2.97 -3.59 -2.87
CA GLY A 21 3.13 -3.97 -1.47
C GLY A 21 1.83 -4.46 -0.85
N PHE A 22 0.74 -3.70 -0.99
CA PHE A 22 -0.60 -4.12 -0.55
C PHE A 22 -1.08 -5.39 -1.26
N ASP A 23 -1.02 -5.45 -2.59
CA ASP A 23 -1.43 -6.64 -3.34
C ASP A 23 -0.57 -7.88 -2.93
N GLY A 24 0.70 -7.66 -2.59
CA GLY A 24 1.64 -8.68 -2.11
C GLY A 24 1.32 -9.18 -0.71
N CYS A 25 1.05 -8.29 0.25
CA CYS A 25 0.74 -8.69 1.64
C CYS A 25 -0.56 -9.49 1.70
N VAL A 26 -1.59 -9.07 0.94
CA VAL A 26 -2.85 -9.80 0.82
C VAL A 26 -2.63 -11.19 0.21
N ARG A 27 -1.87 -11.29 -0.89
CA ARG A 27 -1.59 -12.58 -1.52
C ARG A 27 -0.86 -13.53 -0.58
N THR A 28 0.08 -13.02 0.21
CA THR A 28 0.79 -13.82 1.23
C THR A 28 -0.18 -14.26 2.32
N ALA A 29 -1.00 -13.36 2.85
CA ALA A 29 -1.99 -13.68 3.88
C ALA A 29 -2.96 -14.77 3.41
N VAL A 30 -3.50 -14.66 2.20
CA VAL A 30 -4.39 -15.67 1.61
C VAL A 30 -3.70 -17.02 1.44
N LYS A 31 -2.44 -17.03 0.98
CA LYS A 31 -1.67 -18.29 0.84
C LYS A 31 -1.33 -18.92 2.19
N SER A 32 -1.04 -18.10 3.20
CA SER A 32 -0.65 -18.54 4.55
C SER A 32 -1.83 -18.89 5.44
N ALA A 33 -3.06 -18.50 5.04
CA ALA A 33 -4.26 -18.67 5.87
C ALA A 33 -4.52 -20.13 6.27
N GLY A 34 -4.18 -21.08 5.38
CA GLY A 34 -4.39 -22.52 5.65
C GLY A 34 -5.85 -22.91 5.92
N THR A 35 -6.79 -21.98 5.69
CA THR A 35 -8.22 -22.13 5.93
C THR A 35 -9.01 -21.70 4.70
N ASN A 36 -10.11 -22.40 4.43
CA ASN A 36 -11.07 -22.04 3.38
C ASN A 36 -12.27 -21.27 3.95
N ASP A 37 -12.27 -21.00 5.25
CA ASP A 37 -13.32 -20.20 5.89
C ASP A 37 -13.24 -18.75 5.39
N SER A 38 -14.28 -18.31 4.70
CA SER A 38 -14.31 -17.00 4.05
C SER A 38 -14.30 -15.83 5.06
N PHE A 39 -14.83 -16.03 6.26
CA PHE A 39 -14.84 -15.02 7.30
C PHE A 39 -13.44 -14.84 7.89
N MET A 40 -12.77 -15.94 8.25
CA MET A 40 -11.40 -15.93 8.75
C MET A 40 -10.42 -15.40 7.69
N LEU A 41 -10.63 -15.74 6.43
CA LEU A 41 -9.84 -15.20 5.32
C LEU A 41 -10.01 -13.67 5.21
N GLY A 42 -11.23 -13.15 5.33
CA GLY A 42 -11.50 -11.71 5.35
C GLY A 42 -10.77 -11.00 6.49
N ILE A 43 -10.80 -11.57 7.70
CA ILE A 43 -10.07 -11.02 8.86
C ILE A 43 -8.56 -11.00 8.60
N MET A 44 -7.98 -12.08 8.05
CA MET A 44 -6.55 -12.14 7.77
C MET A 44 -6.13 -11.12 6.70
N VAL A 45 -6.94 -10.96 5.66
CA VAL A 45 -6.71 -9.95 4.62
C VAL A 45 -6.76 -8.54 5.21
N GLN A 46 -7.76 -8.25 6.06
CA GLN A 46 -7.86 -6.96 6.74
C GLN A 46 -6.67 -6.68 7.65
N ALA A 47 -6.25 -7.68 8.44
CA ALA A 47 -5.08 -7.58 9.30
C ALA A 47 -3.79 -7.33 8.51
N ALA A 48 -3.60 -8.04 7.38
CA ALA A 48 -2.42 -7.86 6.54
C ALA A 48 -2.37 -6.47 5.87
N ILE A 49 -3.51 -5.93 5.45
CA ILE A 49 -3.60 -4.56 4.91
C ILE A 49 -3.26 -3.54 6.01
N ALA A 50 -3.83 -3.70 7.21
CA ALA A 50 -3.59 -2.80 8.33
C ALA A 50 -2.12 -2.84 8.81
N ASP A 51 -1.53 -4.02 8.90
CA ASP A 51 -0.13 -4.21 9.29
C ASP A 51 0.83 -3.59 8.27
N PHE A 52 0.57 -3.81 6.97
CA PHE A 52 1.35 -3.17 5.91
C PHE A 52 1.23 -1.65 5.93
N TYR A 53 0.01 -1.10 6.09
CA TYR A 53 -0.20 0.34 6.20
C TYR A 53 0.57 0.93 7.39
N LYS A 54 0.49 0.27 8.56
CA LYS A 54 1.21 0.72 9.76
C LYS A 54 2.72 0.67 9.57
N SER A 55 3.25 -0.44 9.04
CA SER A 55 4.68 -0.60 8.73
C SER A 55 5.19 0.50 7.79
N MET A 56 4.40 0.85 6.76
CA MET A 56 4.73 1.91 5.81
C MET A 56 4.64 3.31 6.42
N LYS A 57 3.74 3.52 7.39
CA LYS A 57 3.58 4.80 8.11
C LYS A 57 4.68 5.01 9.14
N ASP A 58 5.09 3.94 9.82
CA ASP A 58 6.13 3.96 10.86
C ASP A 58 7.56 3.95 10.27
N HIS A 59 7.73 4.08 8.95
CA HIS A 59 9.01 4.06 8.27
C HIS A 59 9.49 5.48 7.86
N PRO A 60 10.12 6.27 8.77
CA PRO A 60 10.40 7.68 8.57
C PRO A 60 11.33 7.98 7.38
N ALA A 61 12.19 7.03 7.00
CA ALA A 61 13.09 7.19 5.85
C ALA A 61 12.34 7.26 4.50
N LEU A 62 11.23 6.54 4.36
CA LEU A 62 10.41 6.52 3.15
C LEU A 62 9.65 7.83 3.00
N TRP A 63 9.04 8.28 4.10
CA TRP A 63 8.37 9.58 4.18
C TRP A 63 9.33 10.72 3.84
N MET A 64 10.52 10.74 4.45
CA MET A 64 11.52 11.78 4.19
C MET A 64 11.99 11.78 2.74
N LEU A 65 12.19 10.60 2.14
CA LEU A 65 12.60 10.49 0.74
C LEU A 65 11.52 11.00 -0.22
N CYS A 66 10.25 10.64 0.02
CA CYS A 66 9.14 11.10 -0.82
C CYS A 66 8.91 12.60 -0.67
N ASN A 67 9.01 13.14 0.54
CA ASN A 67 8.89 14.58 0.79
C ASN A 67 10.01 15.37 0.07
N LYS A 68 11.25 14.86 0.04
CA LYS A 68 12.36 15.44 -0.75
C LYS A 68 12.10 15.42 -2.26
N LEU A 69 11.32 14.46 -2.74
CA LEU A 69 10.89 14.35 -4.13
C LEU A 69 9.61 15.14 -4.41
N GLY A 70 9.06 15.89 -3.44
CA GLY A 70 7.79 16.61 -3.61
C GLY A 70 6.57 15.70 -3.80
N VAL A 71 6.69 14.43 -3.39
CA VAL A 71 5.63 13.42 -3.50
C VAL A 71 4.88 13.35 -2.18
N ASP A 72 3.55 13.52 -2.23
CA ASP A 72 2.67 13.38 -1.08
C ASP A 72 2.45 11.90 -0.72
N TYR A 73 3.42 11.36 0.00
CA TYR A 73 3.44 9.96 0.41
C TYR A 73 2.25 9.58 1.29
N ASP A 74 1.84 10.45 2.21
CA ASP A 74 0.78 10.16 3.17
C ASP A 74 -0.56 10.01 2.45
N THR A 75 -0.86 10.92 1.52
CA THR A 75 -2.06 10.82 0.67
C THR A 75 -2.03 9.57 -0.20
N ILE A 76 -0.91 9.27 -0.87
CA ILE A 76 -0.80 8.06 -1.72
C ILE A 76 -0.99 6.79 -0.90
N LEU A 77 -0.41 6.73 0.30
CA LEU A 77 -0.51 5.57 1.18
C LEU A 77 -1.96 5.35 1.64
N GLU A 78 -2.68 6.42 1.99
CA GLU A 78 -4.11 6.34 2.32
C GLU A 78 -4.97 5.91 1.14
N GLU A 79 -4.76 6.49 -0.04
CA GLU A 79 -5.52 6.15 -1.24
C GLU A 79 -5.34 4.68 -1.64
N GLU A 80 -4.10 4.19 -1.64
CA GLU A 80 -3.81 2.80 -1.99
C GLU A 80 -4.28 1.82 -0.89
N CYS A 81 -4.30 2.23 0.38
CA CYS A 81 -4.92 1.48 1.46
C CYS A 81 -6.44 1.34 1.25
N ARG A 82 -7.14 2.45 0.97
CA ARG A 82 -8.59 2.42 0.65
C ARG A 82 -8.87 1.59 -0.61
N ARG A 83 -8.02 1.67 -1.63
CA ARG A 83 -8.11 0.81 -2.81
C ARG A 83 -7.99 -0.67 -2.42
N ALA A 84 -7.01 -1.04 -1.60
CA ALA A 84 -6.80 -2.43 -1.19
C ALA A 84 -8.00 -2.97 -0.39
N LEU A 85 -8.52 -2.19 0.57
CA LEU A 85 -9.72 -2.53 1.33
C LEU A 85 -10.92 -2.74 0.39
N ASN A 86 -11.17 -1.81 -0.53
CA ASN A 86 -12.27 -1.92 -1.49
C ASN A 86 -12.12 -3.09 -2.48
N LYS A 87 -10.90 -3.50 -2.80
CA LYS A 87 -10.62 -4.56 -3.78
C LYS A 87 -10.76 -5.96 -3.19
N TYR A 88 -10.42 -6.13 -1.91
CA TYR A 88 -10.26 -7.45 -1.30
C TYR A 88 -11.25 -7.76 -0.17
N LEU A 89 -11.92 -6.74 0.40
CA LEU A 89 -12.86 -6.90 1.52
C LEU A 89 -14.27 -6.38 1.22
N LYS A 90 -14.51 -5.97 -0.02
CA LYS A 90 -15.81 -5.47 -0.51
C LYS A 90 -16.38 -6.48 -1.49
#